data_AF-A0A7C1F5V5-F1
#
_entry.id   AF-A0A7C1F5V5-F1
#
_cell.length_a   1.000
_cell.length_b   1.000
_cell.length_c   1.000
_cell.angle_alpha   90.00
_cell.angle_beta   90.00
_cell.angle_gamma   90.00
#
_symmetry.space_group_name_H-M   'P 1'
#
loop_
_entity.id
_entity.type
_entity.pdbx_description
1 polymer ?
#
loop_
_entity_poly.entity_id
_entity_poly.type
_entity_poly.pdbx_seq_one_letter_code
_entity_poly.pdbx_strand_id
1 'polypeptide(L)'
;MWKGRALRARLSVFLSVFSVERVRKLLNTPIAYAEAIFHQREVRRRAHRTVRMLMIAFLILLAISLAIALVNRASLLPDPLELPDTLPEIVQERLQQLSTFLLMWIAGAQYLLAMSLAAQSGMSSILHERRSRTWESLILTGVDARQMITGKWIATLRTMWTVYGGLLLPRAAAMAWYVFVALYPLLQDEIPNLFIASLVTAAALAVVFPLVSLALITAMGVLASLIGRSEALSRIITGGMIVGSMVVLYVLFGLLLLLPLDSEWVSALMSMPFAVFDGGVITMFVLAEATAREMFGVHFVGAGLVYVVTSGGLIWLILRAAEWAAVRQNVSARERSTGFWGRDLGSMFGNKGMFRAKFSTLLLKIFEVR
;
A
#
# COMPACT_ATOMS: atom_id res chain seq x y z
N MET A 1 15.15 -25.61 -23.48
CA MET A 1 13.72 -25.44 -23.81
C MET A 1 12.73 -25.80 -22.68
N TRP A 2 12.94 -26.81 -21.83
CA TRP A 2 11.94 -27.22 -20.82
C TRP A 2 11.70 -26.23 -19.66
N LYS A 3 12.72 -25.48 -19.22
CA LYS A 3 12.57 -24.47 -18.14
C LYS A 3 11.63 -23.31 -18.49
N GLY A 4 11.50 -22.98 -19.79
CA GLY A 4 10.63 -21.88 -20.25
C GLY A 4 9.13 -22.20 -20.14
N ARG A 5 8.72 -23.46 -20.31
CA ARG A 5 7.30 -23.86 -20.22
C ARG A 5 6.80 -23.84 -18.78
N ALA A 6 7.61 -24.31 -17.83
CA ALA A 6 7.28 -24.26 -16.40
C ALA A 6 7.20 -22.82 -15.88
N LEU A 7 8.12 -21.94 -16.30
CA LEU A 7 8.09 -20.53 -15.94
C LEU A 7 6.86 -19.82 -16.54
N ARG A 8 6.55 -20.05 -17.83
CA ARG A 8 5.33 -19.51 -18.46
C ARG A 8 4.06 -19.99 -17.78
N ALA A 9 3.98 -21.25 -17.37
CA ALA A 9 2.81 -21.77 -16.64
C ALA A 9 2.68 -21.12 -15.25
N ARG A 10 3.79 -20.87 -14.55
CA ARG A 10 3.76 -20.16 -13.25
C ARG A 10 3.41 -18.68 -13.41
N LEU A 11 3.95 -18.02 -14.42
CA LEU A 11 3.62 -16.63 -14.78
C LEU A 11 2.18 -16.50 -15.26
N SER A 12 1.67 -17.42 -16.07
CA SER A 12 0.27 -17.40 -16.51
C SER A 12 -0.67 -17.63 -15.34
N VAL A 13 -0.33 -18.49 -14.38
CA VAL A 13 -1.08 -18.65 -13.14
C VAL A 13 -1.04 -17.35 -12.34
N PHE A 14 0.13 -16.73 -12.15
CA PHE A 14 0.28 -15.47 -11.42
C PHE A 14 -0.52 -14.33 -12.07
N LEU A 15 -0.40 -14.13 -13.38
CA LEU A 15 -1.16 -13.14 -14.14
C LEU A 15 -2.66 -13.47 -14.16
N SER A 16 -3.05 -14.75 -14.18
CA SER A 16 -4.46 -15.15 -14.08
C SER A 16 -5.08 -14.83 -12.72
N VAL A 17 -4.28 -14.72 -11.65
CA VAL A 17 -4.76 -14.24 -10.33
C VAL A 17 -5.33 -12.83 -10.46
N PHE A 18 -4.76 -12.01 -11.35
CA PHE A 18 -5.21 -10.66 -11.63
C PHE A 18 -6.11 -10.53 -12.86
N SER A 19 -6.62 -11.65 -13.41
CA SER A 19 -7.62 -11.56 -14.49
C SER A 19 -8.85 -10.80 -14.01
N VAL A 20 -9.30 -9.83 -14.82
CA VAL A 20 -10.45 -8.97 -14.50
C VAL A 20 -11.67 -9.80 -14.13
N GLU A 21 -11.88 -10.93 -14.79
CA GLU A 21 -12.99 -11.84 -14.51
C GLU A 21 -12.90 -12.51 -13.14
N ARG A 22 -11.69 -12.95 -12.74
CA ARG A 22 -11.48 -13.51 -11.40
C ARG A 22 -11.64 -12.44 -10.33
N VAL A 23 -11.12 -11.23 -10.56
CA VAL A 23 -11.31 -10.09 -9.65
C VAL A 23 -12.79 -9.76 -9.52
N ARG A 24 -13.54 -9.69 -10.63
CA ARG A 24 -15.00 -9.48 -10.62
C ARG A 24 -15.72 -10.58 -9.84
N LYS A 25 -15.37 -11.85 -10.07
CA LYS A 25 -15.96 -12.98 -9.33
C LYS A 25 -15.67 -12.90 -7.83
N LEU A 26 -14.45 -12.51 -7.45
CA LEU A 26 -14.07 -12.32 -6.04
C LEU A 26 -14.79 -11.12 -5.40
N LEU A 27 -14.93 -10.01 -6.12
CA LEU A 27 -15.68 -8.82 -5.70
C LEU A 27 -17.16 -9.10 -5.47
N ASN A 28 -17.71 -10.08 -6.19
CA ASN A 28 -19.10 -10.50 -6.10
C ASN A 28 -19.32 -11.66 -5.13
N THR A 29 -18.32 -12.02 -4.31
CA THR A 29 -18.55 -12.99 -3.25
C THR A 29 -19.43 -12.38 -2.16
N PRO A 30 -20.40 -13.15 -1.61
CA PRO A 30 -21.31 -12.64 -0.59
C PRO A 30 -20.56 -12.17 0.67
N ILE A 31 -19.43 -12.81 0.99
CA ILE A 31 -18.54 -12.42 2.10
C ILE A 31 -17.95 -11.02 1.85
N ALA A 32 -17.35 -10.81 0.68
CA ALA A 32 -16.75 -9.51 0.37
C ALA A 32 -17.80 -8.38 0.35
N TYR A 33 -19.01 -8.68 -0.11
CA TYR A 33 -20.12 -7.71 -0.12
C TYR A 33 -20.60 -7.36 1.29
N ALA A 34 -20.85 -8.36 2.14
CA ALA A 34 -21.29 -8.16 3.52
C ALA A 34 -20.26 -7.37 4.34
N GLU A 35 -18.98 -7.75 4.22
CA GLU A 35 -17.87 -7.07 4.88
C GLU A 35 -17.72 -5.62 4.40
N ALA A 36 -17.87 -5.36 3.10
CA ALA A 36 -17.80 -4.00 2.56
C ALA A 36 -18.91 -3.10 3.11
N ILE A 37 -20.14 -3.61 3.26
CA ILE A 37 -21.24 -2.85 3.87
C ILE A 37 -20.92 -2.52 5.34
N PHE A 38 -20.39 -3.49 6.08
CA PHE A 38 -20.00 -3.30 7.48
C PHE A 38 -18.94 -2.20 7.61
N HIS A 39 -17.82 -2.31 6.88
CA HIS A 39 -16.76 -1.30 6.90
C HIS A 39 -17.23 0.07 6.40
N GLN A 40 -18.10 0.12 5.40
CA GLN A 40 -18.67 1.39 4.94
C GLN A 40 -19.44 2.10 6.06
N ARG A 41 -20.19 1.38 6.90
CA ARG A 41 -20.93 2.03 8.01
C ARG A 41 -19.98 2.61 9.06
N GLU A 42 -18.90 1.90 9.38
CA GLU A 42 -17.93 2.31 10.39
C GLU A 42 -17.04 3.46 9.90
N VAL A 43 -16.53 3.37 8.68
CA VAL A 43 -15.54 4.32 8.13
C VAL A 43 -16.21 5.60 7.60
N ARG A 44 -17.43 5.52 7.03
CA ARG A 44 -18.00 6.61 6.21
C ARG A 44 -18.17 7.93 6.96
N ARG A 45 -18.68 7.93 8.19
CA ARG A 45 -19.07 9.20 8.85
C ARG A 45 -17.86 10.07 9.25
N ARG A 46 -16.81 9.48 9.82
CA ARG A 46 -15.64 10.23 10.28
C ARG A 46 -14.62 10.46 9.17
N ALA A 47 -14.34 9.44 8.36
CA ALA A 47 -13.32 9.55 7.32
C ALA A 47 -13.72 10.50 6.19
N HIS A 48 -14.98 10.51 5.75
CA HIS A 48 -15.39 11.34 4.61
C HIS A 48 -15.22 12.83 4.88
N ARG A 49 -15.48 13.30 6.11
CA ARG A 49 -15.34 14.73 6.43
C ARG A 49 -13.86 15.13 6.37
N THR A 50 -12.98 14.39 7.03
CA THR A 50 -11.54 14.67 7.04
C THR A 50 -10.94 14.55 5.65
N VAL A 51 -11.26 13.48 4.92
CA VAL A 51 -10.81 13.26 3.54
C VAL A 51 -11.29 14.38 2.61
N ARG A 52 -12.56 14.80 2.74
CA ARG A 52 -13.11 15.92 1.94
C ARG A 52 -12.41 17.25 2.26
N MET A 53 -12.14 17.54 3.54
CA MET A 53 -11.40 18.75 3.91
C MET A 53 -9.99 18.73 3.34
N LEU A 54 -9.29 17.59 3.42
CA LEU A 54 -7.96 17.42 2.81
C LEU A 54 -8.01 17.54 1.29
N MET A 55 -9.05 17.02 0.63
CA MET A 55 -9.24 17.16 -0.81
C MET A 55 -9.41 18.63 -1.20
N ILE A 56 -10.25 19.39 -0.48
CA ILE A 56 -10.47 20.82 -0.75
C ILE A 56 -9.18 21.61 -0.53
N ALA A 57 -8.49 21.39 0.59
CA ALA A 57 -7.22 22.05 0.87
C ALA A 57 -6.17 21.76 -0.21
N PHE A 58 -6.12 20.52 -0.68
CA PHE A 58 -5.24 20.11 -1.77
C PHE A 58 -5.57 20.82 -3.08
N LEU A 59 -6.85 20.87 -3.46
CA LEU A 59 -7.28 21.56 -4.68
C LEU A 59 -6.98 23.06 -4.64
N ILE A 60 -7.17 23.70 -3.48
CA ILE A 60 -6.81 25.12 -3.28
C ILE A 60 -5.30 25.31 -3.46
N LEU A 61 -4.47 24.49 -2.81
CA LEU A 61 -3.01 24.57 -2.95
C LEU A 61 -2.55 24.31 -4.39
N LEU A 62 -3.20 23.38 -5.09
CA LEU A 62 -2.91 23.09 -6.49
C LEU A 62 -3.25 24.28 -7.38
N ALA A 63 -4.40 24.91 -7.16
CA ALA A 63 -4.80 26.12 -7.88
C ALA A 63 -3.85 27.29 -7.61
N ILE A 64 -3.42 27.49 -6.36
CA ILE A 64 -2.44 28.52 -5.98
C ILE A 64 -1.10 28.26 -6.67
N SER A 65 -0.60 27.02 -6.64
CA SER A 65 0.67 26.67 -7.29
C SER A 65 0.60 26.88 -8.81
N LEU A 66 -0.51 26.50 -9.43
CA LEU A 66 -0.75 26.74 -10.85
C LEU A 66 -0.80 28.23 -11.17
N ALA A 67 -1.49 29.03 -10.37
CA ALA A 67 -1.56 30.48 -10.55
C ALA A 67 -0.19 31.15 -10.44
N ILE A 68 0.61 30.81 -9.43
CA ILE A 68 1.98 31.32 -9.25
C ILE A 68 2.81 31.00 -10.48
N ALA A 69 2.77 29.76 -10.96
CA ALA A 69 3.58 29.38 -12.11
C ALA A 69 3.08 30.00 -13.41
N LEU A 70 1.76 30.19 -13.60
CA LEU A 70 1.24 30.93 -14.75
C LEU A 70 1.74 32.37 -14.76
N VAL A 71 1.82 33.03 -13.60
CA VAL A 71 2.41 34.37 -13.47
C VAL A 71 3.90 34.35 -13.80
N ASN A 72 4.66 33.40 -13.24
CA ASN A 72 6.11 33.25 -13.52
C ASN A 72 6.41 32.92 -14.99
N ARG A 73 5.39 32.47 -15.73
CA ARG A 73 5.47 32.06 -17.14
C ARG A 73 4.64 32.94 -18.06
N ALA A 74 4.14 34.08 -17.59
CA ALA A 74 3.29 34.98 -18.36
C ALA A 74 4.00 35.54 -19.60
N SER A 75 5.34 35.58 -19.59
CA SER A 75 6.17 35.96 -20.75
C SER A 75 6.06 35.00 -21.94
N LEU A 76 5.50 33.81 -21.76
CA LEU A 76 5.26 32.84 -22.84
C LEU A 76 3.90 33.01 -23.50
N LEU A 77 3.02 33.88 -22.96
CA LEU A 77 1.73 34.17 -23.57
C LEU A 77 1.94 35.07 -24.79
N PRO A 78 1.19 34.85 -25.89
CA PRO A 78 1.33 35.63 -27.13
C PRO A 78 1.17 37.14 -26.93
N ASP A 79 0.29 37.53 -26.00
CA ASP A 79 0.15 38.89 -25.49
C ASP A 79 0.55 38.87 -24.01
N PRO A 80 1.79 39.24 -23.66
CA PRO A 80 2.19 39.33 -22.27
C PRO A 80 1.30 40.36 -21.60
N LEU A 81 0.46 39.91 -20.66
CA LEU A 81 -0.27 40.83 -19.81
C LEU A 81 0.75 41.78 -19.17
N GLU A 82 0.61 43.08 -19.42
CA GLU A 82 1.34 44.14 -18.71
C GLU A 82 0.92 44.10 -17.24
N LEU A 83 1.48 43.14 -16.50
CA LEU A 83 1.28 43.01 -15.07
C LEU A 83 2.02 44.16 -14.38
N PRO A 84 1.36 44.94 -13.51
CA PRO A 84 2.00 46.01 -12.76
C PRO A 84 3.21 45.48 -12.00
N ASP A 85 4.33 46.21 -12.03
CA ASP A 85 5.60 45.96 -11.33
C ASP A 85 5.65 44.60 -10.64
N THR A 86 5.92 43.56 -11.43
CA THR A 86 5.92 42.18 -10.97
C THR A 86 6.85 42.01 -9.78
N LEU A 87 6.44 41.18 -8.81
CA LEU A 87 7.26 40.82 -7.65
C LEU A 87 8.69 40.47 -8.08
N PRO A 88 9.72 40.81 -7.28
CA PRO A 88 11.10 40.43 -7.59
C PRO A 88 11.20 38.93 -7.89
N GLU A 89 11.98 38.54 -8.90
CA GLU A 89 12.14 37.15 -9.37
C GLU A 89 12.45 36.18 -8.22
N ILE A 90 13.28 36.61 -7.27
CA ILE A 90 13.62 35.86 -6.05
C ILE A 90 12.36 35.50 -5.25
N VAL A 91 11.41 36.43 -5.10
CA VAL A 91 10.16 36.19 -4.35
C VAL A 91 9.30 35.17 -5.10
N GLN A 92 9.22 35.27 -6.41
CA GLN A 92 8.45 34.34 -7.26
C GLN A 92 8.98 32.90 -7.17
N GLU A 93 10.31 32.72 -7.26
CA GLU A 93 10.95 31.42 -7.13
C GLU A 93 10.70 30.80 -5.75
N ARG A 94 10.83 31.60 -4.69
CA ARG A 94 10.57 31.13 -3.31
C ARG A 94 9.11 30.75 -3.10
N LEU A 95 8.16 31.51 -3.65
CA LEU A 95 6.73 31.17 -3.61
C LEU A 95 6.45 29.87 -4.37
N GLN A 96 7.09 29.66 -5.52
CA GLN A 96 6.96 28.42 -6.29
C GLN A 96 7.52 27.21 -5.53
N GLN A 97 8.71 27.32 -4.94
CA GLN A 97 9.31 26.29 -4.10
C GLN A 97 8.43 25.96 -2.90
N LEU A 98 7.92 26.98 -2.20
CA LEU A 98 7.03 26.81 -1.05
C LEU A 98 5.70 26.13 -1.44
N SER A 99 5.07 26.57 -2.54
CA SER A 99 3.82 25.97 -3.01
C SER A 99 3.99 24.50 -3.39
N THR A 100 5.11 24.18 -4.04
CA THR A 100 5.46 22.81 -4.44
C THR A 100 5.71 21.94 -3.20
N PHE A 101 6.49 22.44 -2.23
CA PHE A 101 6.73 21.76 -0.97
C PHE A 101 5.43 21.47 -0.21
N LEU A 102 4.54 22.47 -0.10
CA LEU A 102 3.24 22.32 0.55
C LEU A 102 2.36 21.29 -0.16
N LEU A 103 2.35 21.28 -1.50
CA LEU A 103 1.65 20.28 -2.32
C LEU A 103 2.14 18.86 -2.05
N MET A 104 3.46 18.66 -1.99
CA MET A 104 4.06 17.36 -1.68
C MET A 104 3.72 16.93 -0.24
N TRP A 105 3.79 17.87 0.71
CA TRP A 105 3.47 17.58 2.11
C TRP A 105 2.01 17.15 2.28
N ILE A 106 1.06 17.85 1.65
CA ILE A 106 -0.36 17.47 1.72
C ILE A 106 -0.62 16.14 0.99
N ALA A 107 0.08 15.85 -0.12
CA ALA A 107 0.00 14.55 -0.80
C ALA A 107 0.50 13.41 0.11
N GLY A 108 1.60 13.61 0.83
CA GLY A 108 2.12 12.67 1.81
C GLY A 108 1.16 12.48 2.99
N ALA A 109 0.65 13.58 3.56
CA ALA A 109 -0.30 13.55 4.68
C ALA A 109 -1.61 12.82 4.33
N GLN A 110 -2.15 13.06 3.13
CA GLN A 110 -3.32 12.32 2.63
C GLN A 110 -3.06 10.82 2.54
N TYR A 111 -1.87 10.42 2.08
CA TYR A 111 -1.51 9.02 1.98
C TYR A 111 -1.30 8.37 3.36
N LEU A 112 -0.65 9.06 4.30
CA LEU A 112 -0.50 8.57 5.68
C LEU A 112 -1.85 8.35 6.35
N LEU A 113 -2.81 9.25 6.13
CA LEU A 113 -4.18 9.09 6.59
C LEU A 113 -4.84 7.85 5.93
N ALA A 114 -4.67 7.66 4.62
CA ALA A 114 -5.15 6.49 3.89
C ALA A 114 -4.57 5.18 4.42
N MET A 115 -3.26 5.14 4.62
CA MET A 115 -2.51 4.03 5.20
C MET A 115 -3.02 3.69 6.59
N SER A 116 -3.23 4.69 7.46
CA SER A 116 -3.72 4.46 8.82
C SER A 116 -5.11 3.83 8.85
N LEU A 117 -6.03 4.29 7.99
CA LEU A 117 -7.38 3.73 7.90
C LEU A 117 -7.39 2.35 7.25
N ALA A 118 -6.55 2.14 6.24
CA ALA A 118 -6.39 0.85 5.57
C ALA A 118 -5.87 -0.22 6.54
N ALA A 119 -4.84 0.11 7.32
CA ALA A 119 -4.33 -0.74 8.38
C ALA A 119 -5.42 -1.04 9.42
N GLN A 120 -6.11 -0.02 9.92
CA GLN A 120 -7.19 -0.18 10.91
C GLN A 120 -8.33 -1.06 10.41
N SER A 121 -8.79 -0.85 9.18
CA SER A 121 -9.87 -1.61 8.57
C SER A 121 -9.45 -3.06 8.31
N GLY A 122 -8.21 -3.31 7.87
CA GLY A 122 -7.69 -4.67 7.73
C GLY A 122 -7.63 -5.39 9.08
N MET A 123 -7.16 -4.69 10.13
CA MET A 123 -7.05 -5.21 11.49
C MET A 123 -8.41 -5.53 12.12
N SER A 124 -9.43 -4.69 11.91
CA SER A 124 -10.74 -4.88 12.53
C SER A 124 -11.53 -6.03 11.89
N SER A 125 -11.26 -6.39 10.62
CA SER A 125 -12.03 -7.35 9.84
C SER A 125 -12.21 -8.74 10.50
N ILE A 126 -11.18 -9.27 11.18
CA ILE A 126 -11.24 -10.58 11.84
C ILE A 126 -11.37 -10.44 13.36
N LEU A 127 -10.78 -9.38 13.95
CA LEU A 127 -10.90 -9.15 15.39
C LEU A 127 -12.35 -8.91 15.81
N HIS A 128 -13.12 -8.19 15.00
CA HIS A 128 -14.54 -7.97 15.25
C HIS A 128 -15.29 -9.30 15.32
N GLU A 129 -15.09 -10.18 14.34
CA GLU A 129 -15.73 -11.50 14.28
C GLU A 129 -15.31 -12.44 15.41
N ARG A 130 -14.07 -12.32 15.89
CA ARG A 130 -13.61 -13.05 17.07
C ARG A 130 -14.30 -12.56 18.34
N ARG A 131 -14.48 -11.25 18.50
CA ARG A 131 -15.20 -10.68 19.65
C ARG A 131 -16.67 -11.08 19.66
N SER A 132 -17.31 -11.11 18.50
CA SER A 132 -18.69 -11.58 18.35
C SER A 132 -18.85 -13.10 18.32
N ARG A 133 -17.75 -13.87 18.40
CA ARG A 133 -17.73 -15.35 18.26
C ARG A 133 -18.33 -15.86 16.95
N THR A 134 -18.41 -15.02 15.93
CA THR A 134 -18.89 -15.40 14.59
C THR A 134 -17.78 -15.99 13.74
N TRP A 135 -16.51 -15.72 14.07
CA TRP A 135 -15.35 -16.28 13.37
C TRP A 135 -15.35 -17.81 13.36
N GLU A 136 -15.62 -18.42 14.52
CA GLU A 136 -15.64 -19.88 14.67
C GLU A 136 -16.80 -20.50 13.88
N SER A 137 -17.97 -19.86 13.91
CA SER A 137 -19.12 -20.26 13.09
C SER A 137 -18.80 -20.20 11.60
N LEU A 138 -18.15 -19.11 11.15
CA LEU A 138 -17.78 -18.92 9.76
C LEU A 138 -16.78 -19.97 9.28
N ILE A 139 -15.82 -20.34 10.14
CA ILE A 139 -14.90 -21.47 9.89
C ILE A 139 -15.65 -22.80 9.73
N LEU A 140 -16.71 -23.03 10.53
CA LEU A 140 -17.48 -24.28 10.52
C LEU A 140 -18.40 -24.42 9.30
N THR A 141 -18.70 -23.33 8.59
CA THR A 141 -19.53 -23.38 7.37
C THR A 141 -18.90 -24.16 6.21
N GLY A 142 -17.63 -24.55 6.31
CA GLY A 142 -16.92 -25.26 5.25
C GLY A 142 -16.45 -24.36 4.11
N VAL A 143 -16.60 -23.03 4.24
CA VAL A 143 -16.01 -22.08 3.30
C VAL A 143 -14.48 -22.18 3.37
N ASP A 144 -13.84 -22.26 2.21
CA ASP A 144 -12.39 -22.33 2.09
C ASP A 144 -11.74 -21.10 2.78
N ALA A 145 -10.74 -21.35 3.63
CA ALA A 145 -10.01 -20.29 4.35
C ALA A 145 -9.42 -19.27 3.38
N ARG A 146 -8.99 -19.72 2.20
CA ARG A 146 -8.50 -18.83 1.14
C ARG A 146 -9.56 -17.85 0.68
N GLN A 147 -10.79 -18.30 0.44
CA GLN A 147 -11.91 -17.46 -0.01
C GLN A 147 -12.30 -16.46 1.08
N MET A 148 -12.27 -16.88 2.35
CA MET A 148 -12.53 -16.01 3.49
C MET A 148 -11.50 -14.87 3.61
N ILE A 149 -10.20 -15.21 3.60
CA ILE A 149 -9.12 -14.21 3.74
C ILE A 149 -9.08 -13.25 2.54
N THR A 150 -9.16 -13.77 1.32
CA THR A 150 -9.18 -12.93 0.11
C THR A 150 -10.43 -12.07 0.04
N GLY A 151 -11.59 -12.58 0.45
CA GLY A 151 -12.84 -11.82 0.54
C GLY A 151 -12.73 -10.63 1.50
N LYS A 152 -12.17 -10.84 2.69
CA LYS A 152 -11.92 -9.76 3.67
C LYS A 152 -10.95 -8.72 3.15
N TRP A 153 -9.80 -9.15 2.61
CA TRP A 153 -8.83 -8.24 2.01
C TRP A 153 -9.41 -7.38 0.88
N ILE A 154 -10.17 -8.00 -0.03
CA ILE A 154 -10.81 -7.28 -1.14
C ILE A 154 -11.90 -6.33 -0.65
N ALA A 155 -12.67 -6.70 0.37
CA ALA A 155 -13.67 -5.82 0.97
C ALA A 155 -13.05 -4.58 1.61
N THR A 156 -11.93 -4.75 2.32
CA THR A 156 -11.14 -3.65 2.87
C THR A 156 -10.64 -2.74 1.74
N LEU A 157 -10.06 -3.31 0.68
CA LEU A 157 -9.58 -2.57 -0.49
C LEU A 157 -10.70 -1.78 -1.18
N ARG A 158 -11.86 -2.41 -1.41
CA ARG A 158 -13.03 -1.75 -2.01
C ARG A 158 -13.51 -0.58 -1.17
N THR A 159 -13.52 -0.75 0.16
CA THR A 159 -13.90 0.33 1.07
C THR A 159 -12.91 1.49 0.99
N MET A 160 -11.61 1.19 0.99
CA MET A 160 -10.57 2.21 0.81
C MET A 160 -10.71 2.92 -0.54
N TRP A 161 -11.01 2.19 -1.62
CA TRP A 161 -11.26 2.79 -2.94
C TRP A 161 -12.43 3.78 -2.93
N THR A 162 -13.54 3.45 -2.25
CA THR A 162 -14.69 4.37 -2.16
C THR A 162 -14.39 5.65 -1.37
N VAL A 163 -13.46 5.60 -0.42
CA VAL A 163 -13.08 6.75 0.42
C VAL A 163 -11.97 7.57 -0.23
N TYR A 164 -10.95 6.91 -0.79
CA TYR A 164 -9.70 7.52 -1.25
C TYR A 164 -9.55 7.58 -2.76
N GLY A 165 -10.38 6.86 -3.53
CA GLY A 165 -10.27 6.86 -5.00
C GLY A 165 -10.39 8.27 -5.59
N GLY A 166 -11.23 9.13 -4.99
CA GLY A 166 -11.35 10.53 -5.39
C GLY A 166 -10.10 11.37 -5.15
N LEU A 167 -9.24 11.00 -4.18
CA LEU A 167 -7.97 11.69 -3.90
C LEU A 167 -6.86 11.30 -4.87
N LEU A 168 -7.00 10.21 -5.63
CA LEU A 168 -5.99 9.78 -6.60
C LEU A 168 -5.93 10.73 -7.80
N LEU A 169 -7.06 11.33 -8.19
CA LEU A 169 -7.11 12.30 -9.29
C LEU A 169 -6.33 13.59 -8.99
N PRO A 170 -6.60 14.33 -7.91
CA PRO A 170 -5.81 15.53 -7.59
C PRO A 170 -4.34 15.20 -7.34
N ARG A 171 -4.04 14.02 -6.78
CA ARG A 171 -2.66 13.53 -6.65
C ARG A 171 -1.98 13.34 -8.00
N ALA A 172 -2.63 12.69 -8.95
CA ALA A 172 -2.11 12.52 -10.31
C ALA A 172 -1.87 13.88 -10.98
N ALA A 173 -2.81 14.82 -10.82
CA ALA A 173 -2.66 16.18 -11.33
C ALA A 173 -1.47 16.92 -10.69
N ALA A 174 -1.27 16.80 -9.37
CA ALA A 174 -0.15 17.44 -8.68
C ALA A 174 1.21 16.83 -9.05
N MET A 175 1.28 15.51 -9.27
CA MET A 175 2.53 14.86 -9.70
C MET A 175 2.87 15.19 -11.14
N ALA A 176 1.86 15.21 -12.03
CA ALA A 176 2.01 15.71 -13.39
C ALA A 176 2.50 17.17 -13.37
N TRP A 177 1.86 18.01 -12.56
CA TRP A 177 2.25 19.41 -12.37
C TRP A 177 3.69 19.56 -11.86
N TYR A 178 4.09 18.76 -10.88
CA TYR A 178 5.45 18.78 -10.35
C TYR A 178 6.47 18.40 -11.43
N VAL A 179 6.22 17.32 -12.18
CA VAL A 179 7.07 16.89 -13.30
C VAL A 179 7.11 17.95 -14.40
N PHE A 180 5.98 18.61 -14.68
CA PHE A 180 5.94 19.77 -15.57
C PHE A 180 6.92 20.84 -15.08
N VAL A 181 6.79 21.28 -13.83
CA VAL A 181 7.65 22.33 -13.26
C VAL A 181 9.13 21.95 -13.26
N ALA A 182 9.45 20.71 -12.88
CA ALA A 182 10.82 20.22 -12.77
C ALA A 182 11.50 20.06 -14.14
N LEU A 183 10.78 19.52 -15.13
CA LEU A 183 11.34 19.25 -16.44
C LEU A 183 11.23 20.43 -17.41
N TYR A 184 10.31 21.39 -17.17
CA TYR A 184 10.06 22.50 -18.11
C TYR A 184 11.33 23.24 -18.57
N PRO A 185 12.28 23.64 -17.70
CA PRO A 185 13.50 24.33 -18.14
C PRO A 185 14.38 23.50 -19.06
N LEU A 186 14.29 22.17 -18.95
CA LEU A 186 15.08 21.23 -19.74
C LEU A 186 14.44 20.95 -21.10
N LEU A 187 13.15 21.25 -21.25
CA LEU A 187 12.32 20.84 -22.38
C LEU A 187 12.10 21.93 -23.42
N GLN A 188 12.57 23.15 -23.19
CA GLN A 188 12.52 24.21 -24.21
C GLN A 188 13.32 23.85 -25.47
N ASP A 189 14.27 22.91 -25.35
CA ASP A 189 15.20 22.52 -26.43
C ASP A 189 14.92 21.10 -27.01
N GLU A 190 13.99 20.31 -26.45
CA GLU A 190 13.83 18.88 -26.74
C GLU A 190 12.46 18.46 -27.33
N ILE A 191 12.38 17.21 -27.78
CA ILE A 191 11.24 16.61 -28.51
C ILE A 191 9.95 16.60 -27.65
N PRO A 192 8.87 17.30 -28.05
CA PRO A 192 7.62 17.42 -27.28
C PRO A 192 6.97 16.10 -26.86
N ASN A 193 7.21 15.02 -27.63
CA ASN A 193 6.62 13.71 -27.37
C ASN A 193 7.15 13.05 -26.09
N LEU A 194 8.45 13.19 -25.80
CA LEU A 194 9.05 12.62 -24.58
C LEU A 194 8.51 13.30 -23.32
N PHE A 195 8.20 14.59 -23.42
CA PHE A 195 7.58 15.33 -22.34
C PHE A 195 6.18 14.83 -22.00
N ILE A 196 5.32 14.72 -23.02
CA ILE A 196 3.94 14.26 -22.81
C ILE A 196 3.95 12.84 -22.23
N ALA A 197 4.83 11.97 -22.76
CA ALA A 197 4.99 10.62 -22.22
C ALA A 197 5.38 10.65 -20.73
N SER A 198 6.37 11.46 -20.36
CA SER A 198 6.83 11.62 -18.97
C SER A 198 5.72 12.11 -18.04
N LEU A 199 4.92 13.09 -18.48
CA LEU A 199 3.79 13.63 -17.74
C LEU A 199 2.71 12.55 -17.50
N VAL A 200 2.36 11.80 -18.54
CA VAL A 200 1.37 10.72 -18.48
C VAL A 200 1.86 9.59 -17.59
N THR A 201 3.13 9.20 -17.69
CA THR A 201 3.72 8.16 -16.85
C THR A 201 3.76 8.58 -15.38
N ALA A 202 4.11 9.83 -15.08
CA ALA A 202 4.09 10.37 -13.72
C ALA A 202 2.69 10.35 -13.12
N ALA A 203 1.69 10.83 -13.88
CA ALA A 203 0.28 10.78 -13.49
C ALA A 203 -0.19 9.33 -13.24
N ALA A 204 0.18 8.39 -14.11
CA ALA A 204 -0.20 6.99 -13.97
C ALA A 204 0.43 6.35 -12.72
N LEU A 205 1.73 6.54 -12.49
CA LEU A 205 2.40 5.99 -11.31
C LEU A 205 1.94 6.65 -10.01
N ALA A 206 1.54 7.92 -10.04
CA ALA A 206 0.95 8.61 -8.89
C ALA A 206 -0.38 7.98 -8.42
N VAL A 207 -1.03 7.21 -9.30
CA VAL A 207 -2.21 6.38 -8.98
C VAL A 207 -1.78 4.95 -8.60
N VAL A 208 -0.87 4.35 -9.37
CA VAL A 208 -0.46 2.95 -9.17
C VAL A 208 0.25 2.73 -7.82
N PHE A 209 1.20 3.59 -7.48
CA PHE A 209 1.97 3.48 -6.23
C PHE A 209 1.09 3.45 -4.98
N PRO A 210 0.24 4.46 -4.69
CA PRO A 210 -0.58 4.39 -3.50
C PRO A 210 -1.55 3.21 -3.50
N LEU A 211 -2.04 2.76 -4.66
CA LEU A 211 -2.93 1.59 -4.72
C LEU A 211 -2.22 0.29 -4.33
N VAL A 212 -1.02 0.06 -4.87
CA VAL A 212 -0.21 -1.12 -4.54
C VAL A 212 0.19 -1.08 -3.07
N SER A 213 0.60 0.08 -2.56
CA SER A 213 0.95 0.23 -1.15
C SER A 213 -0.26 -0.01 -0.23
N LEU A 214 -1.43 0.54 -0.54
CA LEU A 214 -2.66 0.28 0.20
C LEU A 214 -3.05 -1.20 0.17
N ALA A 215 -2.87 -1.87 -0.97
CA ALA A 215 -3.09 -3.32 -1.10
C ALA A 215 -2.15 -4.12 -0.21
N LEU A 216 -0.89 -3.71 -0.08
CA LEU A 216 0.09 -4.30 0.83
C LEU A 216 -0.28 -4.07 2.30
N ILE A 217 -0.60 -2.83 2.68
CA ILE A 217 -0.96 -2.45 4.05
C ILE A 217 -2.23 -3.18 4.51
N THR A 218 -3.25 -3.28 3.64
CA THR A 218 -4.47 -4.03 3.95
C THR A 218 -4.20 -5.52 4.12
N ALA A 219 -3.33 -6.12 3.30
CA ALA A 219 -2.93 -7.53 3.46
C ALA A 219 -2.23 -7.76 4.81
N MET A 220 -1.32 -6.85 5.21
CA MET A 220 -0.67 -6.89 6.52
C MET A 220 -1.68 -6.76 7.66
N GLY A 221 -2.64 -5.84 7.55
CA GLY A 221 -3.69 -5.67 8.56
C GLY A 221 -4.53 -6.93 8.74
N VAL A 222 -4.89 -7.60 7.63
CA VAL A 222 -5.61 -8.89 7.67
C VAL A 222 -4.77 -9.97 8.36
N LEU A 223 -3.50 -10.14 7.97
CA LEU A 223 -2.62 -11.11 8.64
C LEU A 223 -2.42 -10.79 10.13
N ALA A 224 -2.23 -9.51 10.46
CA ALA A 224 -2.07 -9.05 11.82
C ALA A 224 -3.31 -9.33 12.67
N SER A 225 -4.53 -9.20 12.11
CA SER A 225 -5.77 -9.54 12.82
C SER A 225 -5.93 -11.04 13.11
N LEU A 226 -5.34 -11.92 12.29
CA LEU A 226 -5.31 -13.36 12.53
C LEU A 226 -4.34 -13.71 13.66
N ILE A 227 -3.15 -13.13 13.66
CA ILE A 227 -2.13 -13.40 14.68
C ILE A 227 -2.49 -12.71 15.99
N GLY A 228 -3.05 -11.51 15.88
CA GLY A 228 -3.54 -10.64 16.93
C GLY A 228 -4.65 -11.24 17.77
N ARG A 229 -4.44 -11.30 19.09
CA ARG A 229 -5.53 -11.61 20.05
C ARG A 229 -6.27 -10.36 20.52
N SER A 230 -5.66 -9.18 20.36
CA SER A 230 -6.22 -7.89 20.73
C SER A 230 -5.97 -6.86 19.63
N GLU A 231 -6.71 -5.76 19.65
CA GLU A 231 -6.48 -4.63 18.73
C GLU A 231 -5.10 -4.01 18.94
N ALA A 232 -4.66 -3.85 20.20
CA ALA A 232 -3.35 -3.30 20.51
C ALA A 232 -2.22 -4.17 19.92
N LEU A 233 -2.27 -5.50 20.11
CA LEU A 233 -1.29 -6.42 19.54
C LEU A 233 -1.29 -6.35 18.01
N SER A 234 -2.47 -6.30 17.40
CA SER A 234 -2.60 -6.25 15.94
C SER A 234 -2.01 -4.97 15.36
N ARG A 235 -2.14 -3.82 16.06
CA ARG A 235 -1.51 -2.55 15.67
C ARG A 235 0.01 -2.64 15.71
N ILE A 236 0.55 -3.22 16.78
CA ILE A 236 2.00 -3.42 16.93
C ILE A 236 2.51 -4.35 15.81
N ILE A 237 1.81 -5.46 15.55
CA ILE A 237 2.18 -6.40 14.49
C ILE A 237 2.12 -5.72 13.12
N THR A 238 1.06 -4.96 12.83
CA THR A 238 0.91 -4.27 11.54
C THR A 238 2.03 -3.23 11.36
N GLY A 239 2.32 -2.42 12.38
CA GLY A 239 3.44 -1.48 12.35
C GLY A 239 4.79 -2.17 12.15
N GLY A 240 5.04 -3.28 12.86
CA GLY A 240 6.22 -4.11 12.67
C GLY A 240 6.32 -4.72 11.27
N MET A 241 5.20 -5.16 10.69
CA MET A 241 5.16 -5.69 9.31
C MET A 241 5.41 -4.60 8.26
N ILE A 242 4.91 -3.39 8.48
CA ILE A 242 5.19 -2.24 7.62
C ILE A 242 6.69 -1.96 7.62
N VAL A 243 7.31 -1.78 8.79
CA VAL A 243 8.76 -1.54 8.91
C VAL A 243 9.55 -2.72 8.34
N GLY A 244 9.16 -3.96 8.67
CA GLY A 244 9.79 -5.17 8.16
C GLY A 244 9.73 -5.27 6.64
N SER A 245 8.61 -4.90 6.03
CA SER A 245 8.46 -4.89 4.57
C SER A 245 9.39 -3.91 3.89
N MET A 246 9.65 -2.76 4.50
CA MET A 246 10.64 -1.83 3.97
C MET A 246 12.03 -2.40 4.05
N VAL A 247 12.42 -3.02 5.16
CA VAL A 247 13.75 -3.65 5.28
C VAL A 247 13.89 -4.71 4.19
N VAL A 248 12.85 -5.52 3.98
CA VAL A 248 12.83 -6.51 2.89
C VAL A 248 12.97 -5.84 1.53
N LEU A 249 12.22 -4.76 1.25
CA LEU A 249 12.33 -4.02 0.00
C LEU A 249 13.74 -3.42 -0.18
N TYR A 250 14.30 -2.75 0.83
CA TYR A 250 15.66 -2.21 0.79
C TYR A 250 16.70 -3.29 0.52
N VAL A 251 16.57 -4.47 1.13
CA VAL A 251 17.46 -5.60 0.83
C VAL A 251 17.27 -6.07 -0.61
N LEU A 252 16.03 -6.22 -1.09
CA LEU A 252 15.76 -6.64 -2.47
C LEU A 252 16.29 -5.63 -3.50
N PHE A 253 16.07 -4.33 -3.28
CA PHE A 253 16.59 -3.28 -4.14
C PHE A 253 18.11 -3.14 -4.02
N GLY A 254 18.67 -3.30 -2.81
CA GLY A 254 20.11 -3.34 -2.57
C GLY A 254 20.80 -4.51 -3.29
N LEU A 255 20.16 -5.67 -3.37
CA LEU A 255 20.66 -6.80 -4.16
C LEU A 255 20.67 -6.50 -5.66
N LEU A 256 19.76 -5.67 -6.16
CA LEU A 256 19.79 -5.21 -7.56
C LEU A 256 20.99 -4.31 -7.84
N LEU A 257 21.57 -3.64 -6.84
CA LEU A 257 22.79 -2.84 -6.99
C LEU A 257 24.04 -3.67 -7.26
N LEU A 258 23.99 -5.00 -7.09
CA LEU A 258 25.06 -5.89 -7.50
C LEU A 258 25.15 -6.05 -9.03
N LEU A 259 24.11 -5.61 -9.76
CA LEU A 259 24.13 -5.51 -11.21
C LEU A 259 24.90 -4.26 -11.63
N PRO A 260 25.55 -4.25 -12.81
CA PRO A 260 26.25 -3.08 -13.34
C PRO A 260 25.24 -2.01 -13.81
N LEU A 261 24.63 -1.33 -12.84
CA LEU A 261 23.64 -0.28 -13.04
C LEU A 261 24.32 1.08 -12.96
N ASP A 262 23.89 2.00 -13.82
CA ASP A 262 24.30 3.40 -13.76
C ASP A 262 23.78 4.08 -12.48
N SER A 263 24.43 5.15 -12.04
CA SER A 263 24.08 5.87 -10.80
C SER A 263 22.63 6.38 -10.76
N GLU A 264 22.03 6.66 -11.92
CA GLU A 264 20.63 7.07 -12.04
C GLU A 264 19.68 5.93 -11.64
N TRP A 265 19.92 4.70 -12.12
CA TRP A 265 19.16 3.51 -11.74
C TRP A 265 19.30 3.20 -10.25
N VAL A 266 20.49 3.40 -9.69
CA VAL A 266 20.74 3.23 -8.25
C VAL A 266 19.85 4.18 -7.44
N SER A 267 19.86 5.48 -7.76
CA SER A 267 19.03 6.49 -7.10
C SER A 267 17.53 6.20 -7.25
N ALA A 268 17.10 5.84 -8.45
CA ALA A 268 15.73 5.43 -8.76
C ALA A 268 15.28 4.27 -7.88
N LEU A 269 16.02 3.15 -7.88
CA LEU A 269 15.67 1.94 -7.14
C LEU A 269 15.74 2.12 -5.62
N MET A 270 16.73 2.87 -5.12
CA MET A 270 16.88 3.14 -3.69
C MET A 270 15.77 4.03 -3.13
N SER A 271 15.09 4.81 -3.98
CA SER A 271 13.92 5.60 -3.59
C SER A 271 12.62 4.79 -3.52
N MET A 272 12.55 3.60 -4.14
CA MET A 272 11.31 2.80 -4.24
C MET A 272 10.74 2.31 -2.90
N PRO A 273 11.55 1.91 -1.90
CA PRO A 273 11.01 1.52 -0.60
C PRO A 273 10.18 2.61 0.07
N PHE A 274 10.47 3.90 -0.18
CA PHE A 274 9.70 5.01 0.37
C PHE A 274 8.26 5.04 -0.16
N ALA A 275 7.99 4.50 -1.35
CA ALA A 275 6.66 4.46 -1.94
C ALA A 275 5.63 3.71 -1.08
N VAL A 276 6.08 2.80 -0.20
CA VAL A 276 5.20 2.14 0.78
C VAL A 276 4.67 3.12 1.83
N PHE A 277 5.44 4.15 2.19
CA PHE A 277 5.12 5.10 3.26
C PHE A 277 4.45 6.38 2.83
N ASP A 278 4.78 6.89 1.65
CA ASP A 278 4.28 8.17 1.17
C ASP A 278 3.43 8.02 -0.09
N GLY A 279 3.25 6.80 -0.60
CA GLY A 279 2.56 6.52 -1.86
C GLY A 279 3.35 6.95 -3.10
N GLY A 280 4.67 7.05 -2.97
CA GLY A 280 5.63 7.33 -4.03
C GLY A 280 5.94 8.80 -4.28
N VAL A 281 5.65 9.70 -3.33
CA VAL A 281 5.92 11.15 -3.50
C VAL A 281 7.41 11.43 -3.58
N ILE A 282 8.20 10.95 -2.61
CA ILE A 282 9.66 11.06 -2.57
C ILE A 282 10.26 10.35 -3.78
N THR A 283 9.73 9.18 -4.13
CA THR A 283 10.16 8.45 -5.33
C THR A 283 10.02 9.30 -6.59
N MET A 284 8.89 9.98 -6.78
CA MET A 284 8.66 10.85 -7.92
C MET A 284 9.60 12.05 -7.92
N PHE A 285 9.86 12.62 -6.73
CA PHE A 285 10.79 13.72 -6.54
C PHE A 285 12.20 13.33 -6.93
N VAL A 286 12.72 12.24 -6.35
CA VAL A 286 14.06 11.73 -6.64
C VAL A 286 14.20 11.39 -8.13
N LEU A 287 13.19 10.78 -8.74
CA LEU A 287 13.24 10.44 -10.16
C LEU A 287 13.22 11.68 -11.07
N ALA A 288 12.44 12.71 -10.73
CA ALA A 288 12.41 13.98 -11.47
C ALA A 288 13.75 14.73 -11.39
N GLU A 289 14.47 14.59 -10.29
CA GLU A 289 15.78 15.21 -10.10
C GLU A 289 16.94 14.38 -10.66
N ALA A 290 16.88 13.05 -10.53
CA ALA A 290 18.02 12.16 -10.78
C ALA A 290 18.21 11.75 -12.24
N THR A 291 17.20 11.85 -13.10
CA THR A 291 17.32 11.35 -14.48
C THR A 291 17.62 12.50 -15.43
N ALA A 292 18.81 12.49 -16.01
CA ALA A 292 19.18 13.41 -17.07
C ALA A 292 18.32 13.13 -18.31
N ARG A 293 17.46 14.11 -18.63
CA ARG A 293 16.81 14.48 -19.91
C ARG A 293 16.22 13.38 -20.81
N GLU A 294 16.94 12.33 -21.19
CA GLU A 294 16.52 11.37 -22.23
C GLU A 294 15.88 10.09 -21.69
N MET A 295 16.24 9.64 -20.48
CA MET A 295 15.79 8.34 -19.95
C MET A 295 14.77 8.44 -18.80
N PHE A 296 14.25 9.62 -18.48
CA PHE A 296 13.29 9.82 -17.38
C PHE A 296 12.13 8.80 -17.46
N GLY A 297 11.46 8.71 -18.61
CA GLY A 297 10.33 7.79 -18.79
C GLY A 297 10.69 6.32 -18.63
N VAL A 298 11.88 5.90 -19.08
CA VAL A 298 12.35 4.52 -18.99
C VAL A 298 12.64 4.14 -17.54
N HIS A 299 13.35 5.00 -16.81
CA HIS A 299 13.59 4.80 -15.38
C HIS A 299 12.30 4.78 -14.57
N PHE A 300 11.37 5.69 -14.89
CA PHE A 300 10.06 5.76 -14.23
C PHE A 300 9.27 4.47 -14.42
N VAL A 301 9.06 4.03 -15.66
CA VAL A 301 8.32 2.81 -15.98
C VAL A 301 9.04 1.58 -15.43
N GLY A 302 10.34 1.49 -15.62
CA GLY A 302 11.15 0.36 -15.19
C GLY A 302 11.10 0.19 -13.67
N ALA A 303 11.41 1.25 -12.92
CA ALA A 303 11.43 1.18 -11.48
C ALA A 303 10.02 1.04 -10.89
N GLY A 304 9.01 1.68 -11.52
CA GLY A 304 7.61 1.47 -11.17
C GLY A 304 7.15 0.03 -11.38
N LEU A 305 7.56 -0.63 -12.46
CA LEU A 305 7.28 -2.04 -12.71
C LEU A 305 7.95 -2.93 -11.66
N VAL A 306 9.22 -2.68 -11.34
CA VAL A 306 9.93 -3.43 -10.28
C VAL A 306 9.20 -3.27 -8.95
N TYR A 307 8.73 -2.07 -8.61
CA TYR A 307 7.95 -1.82 -7.40
C TYR A 307 6.63 -2.61 -7.39
N VAL A 308 5.86 -2.59 -8.48
CA VAL A 308 4.59 -3.33 -8.60
C VAL A 308 4.82 -4.83 -8.45
N VAL A 309 5.85 -5.37 -9.10
CA VAL A 309 6.18 -6.80 -9.05
C VAL A 309 6.64 -7.23 -7.66
N THR A 310 7.53 -6.47 -7.03
CA THR A 310 8.06 -6.78 -5.69
C THR A 310 6.97 -6.68 -4.63
N SER A 311 6.23 -5.58 -4.59
CA SER A 311 5.08 -5.40 -3.69
C SER A 311 3.96 -6.42 -3.95
N GLY A 312 3.68 -6.73 -5.22
CA GLY A 312 2.72 -7.78 -5.59
C GLY A 312 3.13 -9.17 -5.10
N GLY A 313 4.42 -9.49 -5.17
CA GLY A 313 4.99 -10.70 -4.57
C GLY A 313 4.83 -10.74 -3.05
N LEU A 314 5.11 -9.63 -2.36
CA LEU A 314 4.92 -9.51 -0.92
C LEU A 314 3.46 -9.64 -0.50
N ILE A 315 2.53 -8.98 -1.20
CA ILE A 315 1.08 -9.12 -0.99
C ILE A 315 0.70 -10.61 -1.07
N TRP A 316 1.14 -11.29 -2.13
CA TRP A 316 0.85 -12.71 -2.32
C TRP A 316 1.37 -13.57 -1.17
N LEU A 317 2.63 -13.35 -0.74
CA LEU A 317 3.23 -14.09 0.39
C LEU A 317 2.48 -13.86 1.70
N ILE A 318 2.10 -12.61 2.00
CA ILE A 318 1.36 -12.23 3.20
C ILE A 318 -0.02 -12.88 3.21
N LEU A 319 -0.74 -12.85 2.09
CA LEU A 319 -2.06 -13.49 1.99
C LEU A 319 -1.97 -15.01 2.12
N ARG A 320 -0.90 -15.64 1.60
CA ARG A 320 -0.64 -17.08 1.81
C ARG A 320 -0.32 -17.41 3.26
N ALA A 321 0.45 -16.57 3.94
CA ALA A 321 0.69 -16.72 5.38
C ALA A 321 -0.61 -16.58 6.18
N ALA A 322 -1.49 -15.67 5.78
CA ALA A 322 -2.80 -15.47 6.39
C ALA A 322 -3.72 -16.69 6.20
N GLU A 323 -3.78 -17.22 4.97
CA GLU A 323 -4.50 -18.46 4.66
C GLU A 323 -4.02 -19.63 5.53
N TRP A 324 -2.70 -19.84 5.61
CA TRP A 324 -2.11 -20.89 6.43
C TRP A 324 -2.40 -20.72 7.92
N ALA A 325 -2.33 -19.49 8.42
CA ALA A 325 -2.67 -19.18 9.81
C ALA A 325 -4.14 -19.47 10.12
N ALA A 326 -5.05 -19.16 9.18
CA ALA A 326 -6.46 -19.48 9.30
C ALA A 326 -6.72 -21.00 9.30
N VAL A 327 -6.10 -21.76 8.38
CA VAL A 327 -6.23 -23.22 8.33
C VAL A 327 -5.75 -23.88 9.64
N ARG A 328 -4.64 -23.43 10.21
CA ARG A 328 -4.15 -23.94 11.50
C ARG A 328 -5.13 -23.69 12.64
N GLN A 329 -5.83 -22.56 12.63
CA GLN A 329 -6.87 -22.28 13.63
C GLN A 329 -8.04 -23.26 13.49
N ASN A 330 -8.44 -23.61 12.27
CA ASN A 330 -9.53 -24.55 12.01
C ASN A 330 -9.24 -25.96 12.55
N VAL A 331 -8.02 -26.48 12.34
CA VAL A 331 -7.62 -27.80 12.84
C VAL A 331 -7.69 -27.86 14.36
N SER A 332 -7.17 -26.83 15.04
CA SER A 332 -7.18 -26.74 16.51
C SER A 332 -8.58 -26.63 17.12
N ALA A 333 -9.55 -26.12 16.35
CA ALA A 333 -10.95 -26.04 16.78
C ALA A 333 -11.64 -27.40 16.65
N ARG A 334 -11.37 -28.12 15.55
CA ARG A 334 -11.93 -29.45 15.31
C ARG A 334 -11.49 -30.45 16.39
N GLU A 335 -10.20 -30.48 16.71
CA GLU A 335 -9.64 -31.36 17.76
C GLU A 335 -10.25 -31.09 19.15
N ARG A 336 -10.58 -29.84 19.46
CA ARG A 336 -11.29 -29.49 20.70
C ARG A 336 -12.74 -29.94 20.70
N SER A 337 -13.43 -29.84 19.56
CA SER A 337 -14.85 -30.19 19.43
C SER A 337 -15.11 -31.70 19.40
N THR A 338 -14.19 -32.50 18.84
CA THR A 338 -14.41 -33.94 18.68
C THR A 338 -14.23 -34.74 19.97
N GLY A 339 -13.86 -34.11 21.10
CA GLY A 339 -13.85 -34.75 22.42
C GLY A 339 -13.02 -36.04 22.48
N PHE A 340 -12.14 -36.28 21.49
CA PHE A 340 -11.39 -37.53 21.36
C PHE A 340 -10.37 -37.69 22.49
N TRP A 341 -9.98 -36.58 23.12
CA TRP A 341 -9.17 -36.56 24.33
C TRP A 341 -9.98 -36.55 25.64
N GLY A 342 -11.32 -36.47 25.57
CA GLY A 342 -12.21 -36.32 26.73
C GLY A 342 -12.68 -37.64 27.36
N ARG A 343 -12.58 -38.78 26.68
CA ARG A 343 -13.00 -40.08 27.24
C ARG A 343 -11.88 -40.96 27.77
N ASP A 344 -10.66 -40.90 27.22
CA ASP A 344 -9.57 -41.80 27.64
C ASP A 344 -8.50 -41.15 28.55
N LEU A 345 -8.49 -39.83 28.74
CA LEU A 345 -7.56 -39.19 29.67
C LEU A 345 -8.08 -39.05 31.11
N GLY A 346 -9.38 -39.26 31.32
CA GLY A 346 -9.99 -39.28 32.65
C GLY A 346 -9.47 -40.43 33.52
N SER A 347 -8.98 -41.51 32.90
CA SER A 347 -8.36 -42.65 33.59
C SER A 347 -6.83 -42.58 33.66
N MET A 348 -6.17 -41.72 32.89
CA MET A 348 -4.70 -41.59 32.89
C MET A 348 -4.13 -40.42 33.71
N PHE A 349 -4.90 -39.36 33.99
CA PHE A 349 -4.42 -38.19 34.74
C PHE A 349 -4.98 -38.05 36.15
N GLY A 350 -4.89 -39.14 36.92
CA GLY A 350 -5.04 -39.13 38.38
C GLY A 350 -3.93 -38.38 39.14
N ASN A 351 -3.03 -37.65 38.46
CA ASN A 351 -1.92 -36.97 39.13
C ASN A 351 -1.69 -35.53 38.59
N LYS A 352 -2.56 -34.60 39.01
CA LYS A 352 -2.59 -33.19 38.59
C LYS A 352 -1.38 -32.34 39.05
N GLY A 353 -0.45 -32.90 39.83
CA GLY A 353 0.70 -32.16 40.39
C GLY A 353 1.85 -31.89 39.40
N MET A 354 2.06 -32.75 38.41
CA MET A 354 3.34 -32.76 37.67
C MET A 354 3.38 -31.80 36.47
N PHE A 355 2.22 -31.44 35.90
CA PHE A 355 2.16 -30.65 34.66
C PHE A 355 2.36 -29.14 34.88
N ARG A 356 1.98 -28.61 36.06
CA ARG A 356 2.21 -27.20 36.40
C ARG A 356 3.70 -26.86 36.58
N ALA A 357 4.51 -27.81 37.04
CA ALA A 357 5.93 -27.57 37.30
C ALA A 357 6.78 -27.48 36.02
N LYS A 358 6.46 -28.25 34.96
CA LYS A 358 7.21 -28.22 33.70
C LYS A 358 6.85 -27.02 32.81
N PHE A 359 5.64 -26.47 32.94
CA PHE A 359 5.23 -25.33 32.12
C PHE A 359 5.81 -23.99 32.61
N SER A 360 6.02 -23.83 33.92
CA SER A 360 6.68 -22.64 34.47
C SER A 360 8.17 -22.57 34.14
N THR A 361 8.86 -23.72 34.10
CA THR A 361 10.29 -23.78 33.73
C THR A 361 10.53 -23.49 32.25
N LEU A 362 9.56 -23.82 31.38
CA LEU A 362 9.69 -23.56 29.95
C LEU A 362 9.48 -22.07 29.61
N LEU A 363 8.58 -21.38 30.33
CA LEU A 363 8.36 -19.95 30.16
C LEU A 363 9.52 -19.11 30.70
N LEU A 364 10.18 -19.54 31.78
CA LEU A 364 11.38 -18.86 32.30
C LEU A 364 12.57 -18.93 31.34
N LYS A 365 12.78 -20.07 30.67
CA LYS A 365 13.87 -20.22 29.69
C LYS A 365 13.70 -19.40 28.41
N ILE A 366 12.47 -18.99 28.05
CA ILE A 366 12.22 -18.17 26.86
C ILE A 366 12.51 -16.69 27.14
N PHE A 367 12.48 -16.25 28.40
CA PHE A 367 12.81 -14.88 28.79
C PHE A 367 14.28 -14.68 29.22
N GLU A 368 15.09 -15.73 29.21
CA GLU A 368 16.50 -15.70 29.64
C GLU A 368 17.53 -15.61 28.49
N VAL A 369 17.08 -15.52 27.23
CA VAL A 369 17.99 -15.29 26.11
C VAL A 369 18.19 -13.79 25.93
N ARG A 370 19.26 -13.28 26.56
CA ARG A 370 19.84 -11.95 26.35
C ARG A 370 20.45 -11.81 24.96
#